data_AF-A0A2A2LHK4-F1
#
_entry.id   AF-A0A2A2LHK4-F1
#
_cell.length_a   1.000
_cell.length_b   1.000
_cell.length_c   1.000
_cell.angle_alpha   90.00
_cell.angle_beta   90.00
_cell.angle_gamma   90.00
#
_symmetry.space_group_name_H-M   'P 1'
#
loop_
_entity.id
_entity.type
_entity.pdbx_description
1 polymer ?
#
loop_
_entity_poly.entity_id
_entity_poly.type
_entity_poly.pdbx_seq_one_letter_code
_entity_poly.pdbx_strand_id
1 'polypeptide(L)'
;MATFGSSEFAKRIADDFREETPSTSGDGQEELADEKFEEKQDDETPTHGPKQIRISEQSSILGLKSELIKRKTEINATKQQNLDKEYTGGRRSILTVKKDEKASMQKAAFERSQRISQHERELRREEQERMEIMGKKLKEKEVVYEALKSGQVLTYQDNSPVDFMVDFALKKKLEEEKKYGEKEKEPSTSNLKRKHDAEHYDPDEEQRVYGVSHRKFSADEETRQRQLQELLDMTKKTDATRRKEVEEARKKQLAKHEKLNKLRIKNGLEPLPLPEPENEVAPEELEAIPLPEPVESPMEKYSKMAKSNREWDRGKGQYMSWIQSQREARDDDFKPPESYKY
;
A
#
# COMPACT_ATOMS: atom_id res chain seq x y z
N MET A 1 15.55 -26.53 24.72
CA MET A 1 14.40 -27.18 25.38
C MET A 1 13.69 -26.17 26.25
N ALA A 2 12.46 -25.80 25.87
CA ALA A 2 11.32 -25.44 26.72
C ALA A 2 10.34 -24.58 25.90
N THR A 3 9.27 -25.22 25.43
CA THR A 3 8.09 -24.60 24.81
C THR A 3 6.96 -24.58 25.84
N PHE A 4 6.44 -23.40 26.18
CA PHE A 4 5.18 -23.15 26.87
C PHE A 4 4.51 -22.04 26.07
N GLY A 5 3.24 -22.02 25.68
CA GLY A 5 2.08 -22.84 25.97
C GLY A 5 0.90 -22.01 25.45
N SER A 6 0.61 -22.08 24.14
CA SER A 6 -0.43 -21.26 23.48
C SER A 6 -1.73 -22.02 23.22
N SER A 7 -1.87 -23.25 23.76
CA SER A 7 -2.97 -24.15 23.42
C SER A 7 -4.23 -23.98 24.28
N GLU A 8 -4.18 -23.24 25.40
CA GLU A 8 -5.33 -23.15 26.32
C GLU A 8 -6.19 -21.91 26.14
N PHE A 9 -5.72 -20.88 25.42
CA PHE A 9 -6.52 -19.66 25.21
C PHE A 9 -7.61 -19.84 24.13
N ALA A 10 -7.39 -20.76 23.18
CA ALA A 10 -8.30 -20.96 22.04
C ALA A 10 -9.56 -21.79 22.38
N LYS A 11 -9.63 -22.46 23.54
CA LYS A 11 -10.80 -23.28 23.92
C LYS A 11 -11.88 -22.53 24.70
N ARG A 12 -11.61 -21.34 25.24
CA ARG A 12 -12.61 -20.59 26.03
C ARG A 12 -13.59 -19.74 25.21
N ILE A 13 -13.34 -19.52 23.92
CA ILE A 13 -14.20 -18.68 23.07
C ILE A 13 -15.30 -19.49 22.39
N ALA A 14 -15.23 -20.83 22.41
CA ALA A 14 -16.14 -21.70 21.66
C ALA A 14 -17.42 -22.12 22.41
N ASP A 15 -17.54 -21.86 23.72
CA ASP A 15 -18.64 -22.40 24.55
C ASP A 15 -19.73 -21.39 24.98
N ASP A 16 -19.61 -20.10 24.66
CA ASP A 16 -20.55 -19.05 25.12
C ASP A 16 -21.66 -18.69 24.12
N PHE A 17 -21.88 -19.49 23.07
CA PHE A 17 -23.00 -19.28 22.13
C PHE A 17 -23.91 -20.51 22.11
N ARG A 18 -24.75 -20.64 23.15
CA ARG A 18 -25.91 -21.53 23.14
C ARG A 18 -27.18 -20.72 23.34
N GLU A 19 -28.13 -21.03 22.47
CA GLU A 19 -29.42 -20.41 22.18
C GLU A 19 -30.35 -20.32 23.38
N GLU A 20 -30.98 -19.17 23.60
CA GLU A 20 -32.29 -19.07 24.24
C GLU A 20 -33.17 -18.05 23.50
N THR A 21 -34.30 -18.55 22.98
CA THR A 21 -35.42 -17.76 22.44
C THR A 21 -36.45 -17.55 23.55
N PRO A 22 -37.21 -16.43 23.57
CA PRO A 22 -38.44 -16.37 24.34
C PRO A 22 -39.68 -16.48 23.44
N SER A 23 -40.46 -17.52 23.72
CA SER A 23 -41.80 -17.76 23.18
C SER A 23 -42.86 -16.95 23.92
N THR A 24 -43.82 -16.47 23.14
CA THR A 24 -45.08 -15.83 23.54
C THR A 24 -46.05 -16.87 24.13
N SER A 25 -46.73 -16.56 25.24
CA SER A 25 -48.09 -17.02 25.61
C SER A 25 -48.43 -16.61 27.05
N GLY A 26 -49.63 -16.04 27.28
CA GLY A 26 -50.20 -15.93 28.62
C GLY A 26 -51.21 -14.81 28.80
N ASP A 27 -52.46 -15.08 28.41
CA ASP A 27 -53.67 -14.31 28.72
C ASP A 27 -54.00 -14.25 30.22
N GLY A 28 -54.77 -13.22 30.61
CA GLY A 28 -55.84 -13.35 31.62
C GLY A 28 -55.72 -12.50 32.89
N GLN A 29 -56.59 -11.45 32.97
CA GLN A 29 -57.53 -11.08 34.07
C GLN A 29 -57.00 -11.08 35.54
N GLU A 30 -57.38 -10.21 36.49
CA GLU A 30 -58.42 -9.19 36.71
C GLU A 30 -58.17 -8.58 38.13
N GLU A 31 -58.86 -7.48 38.45
CA GLU A 31 -59.28 -7.01 39.81
C GLU A 31 -58.20 -6.36 40.72
N LEU A 32 -58.24 -5.04 40.96
CA LEU A 32 -59.05 -4.26 41.94
C LEU A 32 -58.42 -4.18 43.34
N ALA A 33 -57.98 -2.97 43.74
CA ALA A 33 -58.39 -2.28 44.98
C ALA A 33 -57.52 -1.03 45.31
N ASP A 34 -58.24 0.08 45.49
CA ASP A 34 -58.16 1.10 46.55
C ASP A 34 -56.99 2.10 46.69
N GLU A 35 -57.32 3.35 46.33
CA GLU A 35 -57.25 4.60 47.11
C GLU A 35 -56.13 4.80 48.16
N LYS A 36 -55.30 5.83 47.95
CA LYS A 36 -55.36 7.06 48.78
C LYS A 36 -54.49 8.22 48.25
N PHE A 37 -55.12 9.39 48.26
CA PHE A 37 -54.54 10.74 48.23
C PHE A 37 -53.42 10.93 49.27
N GLU A 38 -52.34 11.66 48.92
CA GLU A 38 -52.05 12.95 49.56
C GLU A 38 -50.95 13.74 48.82
N GLU A 39 -51.32 14.99 48.54
CA GLU A 39 -50.51 16.12 48.10
C GLU A 39 -49.63 16.62 49.26
N LYS A 40 -48.36 16.96 48.98
CA LYS A 40 -47.69 18.12 49.59
C LYS A 40 -46.34 18.43 48.93
N GLN A 41 -46.23 19.70 48.54
CA GLN A 41 -45.00 20.43 48.28
C GLN A 41 -44.14 20.50 49.56
N ASP A 42 -42.82 20.54 49.43
CA ASP A 42 -42.02 21.73 49.74
C ASP A 42 -40.52 21.42 49.77
N ASP A 43 -39.77 22.43 49.34
CA ASP A 43 -38.34 22.51 49.17
C ASP A 43 -37.56 22.42 50.48
N GLU A 44 -36.49 21.61 50.55
CA GLU A 44 -35.38 21.87 51.47
C GLU A 44 -34.02 21.57 50.82
N THR A 45 -33.31 22.64 50.48
CA THR A 45 -31.88 22.63 50.18
C THR A 45 -31.08 22.32 51.44
N PRO A 46 -30.17 21.32 51.46
CA PRO A 46 -29.25 21.17 52.58
C PRO A 46 -28.13 22.21 52.47
N THR A 47 -28.20 23.23 53.32
CA THR A 47 -27.13 24.17 53.61
C THR A 47 -25.92 23.42 54.18
N HIS A 48 -24.90 23.20 53.35
CA HIS A 48 -23.62 22.65 53.81
C HIS A 48 -22.86 23.70 54.64
N GLY A 49 -22.83 23.53 55.96
CA GLY A 49 -21.85 24.20 56.82
C GLY A 49 -20.40 23.77 56.49
N PRO A 50 -19.38 24.52 56.94
CA PRO A 50 -17.99 24.26 56.57
C PRO A 50 -17.55 22.87 57.06
N LYS A 51 -17.14 22.02 56.12
CA LYS A 51 -16.63 20.66 56.41
C LYS A 51 -15.35 20.77 57.24
N GLN A 52 -15.42 20.46 58.53
CA GLN A 52 -14.23 20.27 59.36
C GLN A 52 -13.50 18.99 58.90
N ILE A 53 -12.37 19.17 58.21
CA ILE A 53 -11.49 18.07 57.82
C ILE A 53 -10.64 17.72 59.04
N ARG A 54 -11.03 16.65 59.75
CA ARG A 54 -10.14 16.02 60.73
C ARG A 54 -9.06 15.27 59.96
N ILE A 55 -7.83 15.76 60.04
CA ILE A 55 -6.67 15.10 59.44
C ILE A 55 -6.20 14.06 60.46
N SER A 56 -6.49 12.78 60.22
CA SER A 56 -5.74 11.71 60.87
C SER A 56 -4.48 11.44 60.02
N GLU A 57 -3.35 11.22 60.67
CA GLU A 57 -2.04 10.98 60.04
C GLU A 57 -1.95 9.62 59.29
N GLN A 58 -3.08 9.04 58.88
CA GLN A 58 -3.15 7.71 58.28
C GLN A 58 -4.09 7.61 57.06
N SER A 59 -4.18 8.66 56.23
CA SER A 59 -4.41 8.42 54.80
C SER A 59 -3.07 7.98 54.18
N SER A 60 -2.72 6.71 54.40
CA SER A 60 -1.57 6.03 53.80
C SER A 60 -1.46 6.43 52.32
N ILE A 61 -0.24 6.65 51.81
CA ILE A 61 0.04 7.03 50.42
C ILE A 61 -0.73 6.19 49.40
N LEU A 62 -1.02 4.92 49.72
CA LEU A 62 -1.82 4.02 48.91
C LEU A 62 -3.31 4.42 48.86
N GLY A 63 -3.87 4.86 50.00
CA GLY A 63 -5.21 5.44 50.09
C GLY A 63 -5.34 6.69 49.21
N LEU A 64 -4.42 7.64 49.34
CA LEU A 64 -4.40 8.85 48.49
C LEU A 64 -4.22 8.53 47.01
N LYS A 65 -3.38 7.54 46.67
CA LYS A 65 -3.26 7.07 45.28
C LYS A 65 -4.57 6.45 44.77
N SER A 66 -5.25 5.64 45.59
CA SER A 66 -6.53 5.03 45.23
C SER A 66 -7.64 6.08 45.07
N GLU A 67 -7.67 7.09 45.94
CA GLU A 67 -8.60 8.22 45.85
C GLU A 67 -8.30 9.09 44.62
N LEU A 68 -7.03 9.33 44.31
CA LEU A 68 -6.62 10.06 43.12
C LEU A 68 -7.02 9.32 41.84
N ILE A 69 -6.86 7.99 41.80
CA ILE A 69 -7.32 7.16 40.69
C ILE A 69 -8.85 7.25 40.57
N LYS A 70 -9.60 7.07 41.68
CA LYS A 70 -11.07 7.22 41.70
C LYS A 70 -11.52 8.60 41.22
N ARG A 71 -10.86 9.66 41.69
CA ARG A 71 -11.12 11.04 41.28
C ARG A 71 -10.81 11.28 39.80
N LYS A 72 -9.73 10.71 39.28
CA LYS A 72 -9.40 10.77 37.85
C LYS A 72 -10.42 10.03 37.01
N THR A 73 -10.89 8.86 37.44
CA THR A 73 -11.94 8.12 36.74
C THR A 73 -13.28 8.86 36.79
N GLU A 74 -13.63 9.49 37.91
CA GLU A 74 -14.83 10.34 38.04
C GLU A 74 -14.73 11.59 37.16
N ILE A 75 -13.58 12.25 37.10
CA ILE A 75 -13.35 13.41 36.22
C ILE A 75 -13.41 12.98 34.75
N ASN A 76 -12.86 11.83 34.40
CA ASN A 76 -12.91 11.34 33.02
C ASN A 76 -14.33 10.89 32.63
N ALA A 77 -15.06 10.25 33.55
CA ALA A 77 -16.46 9.89 33.35
C ALA A 77 -17.36 11.13 33.25
N THR A 78 -17.13 12.16 34.08
CA THR A 78 -17.87 13.43 33.97
C THR A 78 -17.47 14.23 32.73
N LYS A 79 -16.21 14.18 32.29
CA LYS A 79 -15.79 14.75 31.00
C LYS A 79 -16.43 14.04 29.81
N GLN A 80 -16.51 12.70 29.83
CA GLN A 80 -17.22 11.94 28.80
C GLN A 80 -18.72 12.24 28.84
N GLN A 81 -19.33 12.27 30.02
CA GLN A 81 -20.73 12.65 30.17
C GLN A 81 -20.99 14.11 29.80
N ASN A 82 -20.06 15.03 29.99
CA ASN A 82 -20.19 16.44 29.59
C ASN A 82 -19.91 16.62 28.09
N LEU A 83 -19.02 15.85 27.49
CA LEU A 83 -18.89 15.73 26.03
C LEU A 83 -20.17 15.19 25.39
N ASP A 84 -20.87 14.29 26.08
CA ASP A 84 -22.18 13.77 25.66
C ASP A 84 -23.37 14.68 26.06
N LYS A 85 -23.20 15.58 27.05
CA LYS A 85 -24.24 16.49 27.59
C LYS A 85 -24.07 17.97 27.22
N GLU A 86 -23.06 18.36 26.44
CA GLU A 86 -22.94 19.70 25.84
C GLU A 86 -24.07 20.02 24.82
N TYR A 87 -25.16 19.26 24.84
CA TYR A 87 -26.32 19.47 23.99
C TYR A 87 -27.67 19.36 24.74
N THR A 88 -27.79 20.03 25.89
CA THR A 88 -29.11 20.37 26.46
C THR A 88 -29.22 21.88 26.63
N GLY A 89 -29.21 22.60 25.50
CA GLY A 89 -29.24 24.06 25.46
C GLY A 89 -29.89 24.60 24.19
N GLY A 90 -31.19 24.33 24.00
CA GLY A 90 -32.13 25.24 23.34
C GLY A 90 -32.00 25.61 21.85
N ARG A 91 -30.98 25.20 21.07
CA ARG A 91 -30.90 25.58 19.64
C ARG A 91 -30.33 24.49 18.74
N ARG A 92 -31.18 23.57 18.26
CA ARG A 92 -30.90 22.52 17.24
C ARG A 92 -29.62 22.77 16.41
N SER A 93 -28.56 22.04 16.72
CA SER A 93 -27.29 22.07 16.00
C SER A 93 -27.49 21.31 14.71
N ILE A 94 -27.20 21.98 13.60
CA ILE A 94 -27.27 21.44 12.24
C ILE A 94 -26.27 20.27 12.05
N LEU A 95 -25.42 19.98 13.04
CA LEU A 95 -24.35 18.97 13.00
C LEU A 95 -24.63 17.72 13.86
N THR A 96 -25.73 17.67 14.62
CA THR A 96 -26.07 16.46 15.40
C THR A 96 -26.94 15.52 14.57
N VAL A 97 -26.31 14.46 14.06
CA VAL A 97 -26.97 13.30 13.44
C VAL A 97 -28.05 12.78 14.40
N LYS A 98 -29.30 12.68 13.92
CA LYS A 98 -30.43 12.22 14.74
C LYS A 98 -30.17 10.80 15.25
N LYS A 99 -30.74 10.44 16.39
CA LYS A 99 -30.60 9.08 16.96
C LYS A 99 -30.99 7.99 15.95
N ASP A 100 -32.02 8.23 15.16
CA ASP A 100 -32.50 7.30 14.12
C ASP A 100 -31.52 7.19 12.95
N GLU A 101 -30.84 8.29 12.60
CA GLU A 101 -29.83 8.32 11.55
C GLU A 101 -28.55 7.61 11.99
N LYS A 102 -28.18 7.69 13.28
CA LYS A 102 -27.09 6.88 13.85
C LYS A 102 -27.40 5.38 13.78
N ALA A 103 -28.63 4.98 14.10
CA ALA A 103 -29.06 3.58 14.01
C ALA A 103 -29.07 3.08 12.55
N SER A 104 -29.49 3.92 11.60
CA SER A 104 -29.42 3.62 10.16
C SER A 104 -27.97 3.44 9.67
N MET A 105 -27.07 4.33 10.09
CA MET A 105 -25.64 4.24 9.76
C MET A 105 -24.98 3.00 10.33
N GLN A 106 -25.36 2.57 11.54
CA GLN A 106 -24.87 1.32 12.13
C GLN A 106 -25.35 0.09 11.37
N LYS A 107 -26.62 0.05 10.94
CA LYS A 107 -27.15 -1.02 10.09
C LYS A 107 -26.44 -1.07 8.74
N ALA A 108 -26.25 0.07 8.08
CA ALA A 108 -25.52 0.18 6.83
C ALA A 108 -24.04 -0.24 6.97
N ALA A 109 -23.40 0.12 8.09
CA ALA A 109 -22.03 -0.30 8.39
C ALA A 109 -21.93 -1.81 8.64
N PHE A 110 -22.91 -2.39 9.32
CA PHE A 110 -23.01 -3.83 9.55
C PHE A 110 -23.22 -4.58 8.24
N GLU A 111 -24.16 -4.16 7.39
CA GLU A 111 -24.38 -4.73 6.06
C GLU A 111 -23.14 -4.61 5.15
N ARG A 112 -22.42 -3.48 5.24
CA ARG A 112 -21.15 -3.31 4.55
C ARG A 112 -20.10 -4.29 5.07
N SER A 113 -20.02 -4.50 6.39
CA SER A 113 -19.09 -5.47 6.98
C SER A 113 -19.41 -6.91 6.57
N GLN A 114 -20.70 -7.26 6.47
CA GLN A 114 -21.13 -8.58 5.98
C GLN A 114 -20.76 -8.77 4.51
N ARG A 115 -21.00 -7.78 3.66
CA ARG A 115 -20.58 -7.83 2.24
C ARG A 115 -19.08 -7.98 2.09
N ILE A 116 -18.30 -7.23 2.88
CA ILE A 116 -16.84 -7.36 2.90
C ILE A 116 -16.43 -8.77 3.34
N SER A 117 -17.05 -9.31 4.40
CA SER A 117 -16.75 -10.67 4.88
C SER A 117 -17.11 -11.75 3.85
N GLN A 118 -18.21 -11.60 3.12
CA GLN A 118 -18.58 -12.50 2.02
C GLN A 118 -17.53 -12.47 0.91
N HIS A 119 -17.13 -11.27 0.44
CA HIS A 119 -16.09 -11.13 -0.57
C HIS A 119 -14.72 -11.62 -0.10
N GLU A 120 -14.38 -11.44 1.18
CA GLU A 120 -13.14 -11.98 1.75
C GLU A 120 -13.16 -13.52 1.75
N ARG A 121 -14.32 -14.13 2.01
CA ARG A 121 -14.49 -15.58 1.93
C ARG A 121 -14.40 -16.10 0.49
N GLU A 122 -14.98 -15.37 -0.46
CA GLU A 122 -14.87 -15.68 -1.89
C GLU A 122 -13.43 -15.58 -2.39
N LEU A 123 -12.71 -14.52 -2.02
CA LEU A 123 -11.29 -14.33 -2.35
C LEU A 123 -10.42 -15.46 -1.79
N ARG A 124 -10.63 -15.85 -0.52
CA ARG A 124 -9.90 -17.01 0.05
C ARG A 124 -10.17 -18.30 -0.71
N ARG A 125 -11.40 -18.51 -1.16
CA ARG A 125 -11.76 -19.70 -1.94
C ARG A 125 -11.07 -19.69 -3.31
N GLU A 126 -11.09 -18.57 -4.00
CA GLU A 126 -10.39 -18.43 -5.30
C GLU A 126 -8.88 -18.64 -5.13
N GLU A 127 -8.28 -18.10 -4.07
CA GLU A 127 -6.87 -18.30 -3.76
C GLU A 127 -6.55 -19.79 -3.49
N GLN A 128 -7.38 -20.49 -2.73
CA GLN A 128 -7.25 -21.93 -2.50
C GLN A 128 -7.36 -22.73 -3.80
N GLU A 129 -8.35 -22.44 -4.64
CA GLU A 129 -8.53 -23.09 -5.94
C GLU A 129 -7.32 -22.83 -6.86
N ARG A 130 -6.77 -21.61 -6.86
CA ARG A 130 -5.53 -21.30 -7.59
C ARG A 130 -4.34 -22.09 -7.07
N MET A 131 -4.18 -22.20 -5.75
CA MET A 131 -3.11 -22.98 -5.14
C MET A 131 -3.25 -24.48 -5.45
N GLU A 132 -4.47 -25.02 -5.46
CA GLU A 132 -4.73 -26.41 -5.85
C GLU A 132 -4.41 -26.64 -7.33
N ILE A 133 -4.82 -25.75 -8.23
CA ILE A 133 -4.49 -25.84 -9.66
C ILE A 133 -2.97 -25.76 -9.86
N MET A 134 -2.30 -24.84 -9.17
CA MET A 134 -0.85 -24.72 -9.24
C MET A 134 -0.16 -25.97 -8.71
N GLY A 135 -0.64 -26.54 -7.60
CA GLY A 135 -0.15 -27.79 -7.05
C GLY A 135 -0.36 -28.98 -7.98
N LYS A 136 -1.52 -29.10 -8.65
CA LYS A 136 -1.78 -30.12 -9.66
C LYS A 136 -0.83 -30.00 -10.85
N LYS A 137 -0.68 -28.78 -11.40
CA LYS A 137 0.27 -28.50 -12.50
C LYS A 137 1.71 -28.79 -12.11
N LEU A 138 2.09 -28.53 -10.86
CA LEU A 138 3.44 -28.81 -10.37
C LEU A 138 3.67 -30.33 -10.29
N LYS A 139 2.71 -31.09 -9.77
CA LYS A 139 2.76 -32.56 -9.73
C LYS A 139 2.79 -33.16 -11.14
N GLU A 140 1.98 -32.67 -12.07
CA GLU A 140 2.00 -33.08 -13.48
C GLU A 140 3.39 -32.84 -14.11
N LYS A 141 3.99 -31.67 -13.85
CA LYS A 141 5.35 -31.37 -14.29
C LYS A 141 6.38 -32.28 -13.66
N GLU A 142 6.27 -32.56 -12.37
CA GLU A 142 7.17 -33.48 -11.66
C GLU A 142 7.14 -34.88 -12.30
N VAL A 143 5.94 -35.43 -12.55
CA VAL A 143 5.76 -36.71 -13.25
C VAL A 143 6.41 -36.69 -14.64
N VAL A 144 6.23 -35.61 -15.40
CA VAL A 144 6.87 -35.43 -16.71
C VAL A 144 8.39 -35.40 -16.60
N TYR A 145 8.95 -34.72 -15.60
CA TYR A 145 10.40 -34.68 -15.37
C TYR A 145 10.96 -36.03 -14.94
N GLU A 146 10.25 -36.77 -14.08
CA GLU A 146 10.66 -38.13 -13.71
C GLU A 146 10.64 -39.08 -14.91
N ALA A 147 9.61 -39.01 -15.76
CA ALA A 147 9.53 -39.77 -17.00
C ALA A 147 10.68 -39.43 -17.98
N LEU A 148 11.02 -38.14 -18.13
CA LEU A 148 12.16 -37.71 -18.93
C LEU A 148 13.49 -38.20 -18.35
N LYS A 149 13.64 -38.17 -17.03
CA LYS A 149 14.86 -38.63 -16.33
C LYS A 149 15.04 -40.13 -16.44
N SER A 150 13.96 -40.91 -16.38
CA SER A 150 13.99 -42.36 -16.59
C SER A 150 14.15 -42.74 -18.07
N GLY A 151 14.03 -41.78 -18.99
CA GLY A 151 14.18 -41.98 -20.44
C GLY A 151 12.93 -42.52 -21.12
N GLN A 152 11.77 -42.42 -20.47
CA GLN A 152 10.48 -42.80 -21.05
C GLN A 152 10.03 -41.76 -22.08
N VAL A 153 9.52 -42.23 -23.23
CA VAL A 153 8.97 -41.35 -24.28
C VAL A 153 7.68 -40.71 -23.76
N LEU A 154 7.65 -39.37 -23.73
CA LEU A 154 6.44 -38.63 -23.40
C LEU A 154 5.40 -38.82 -24.51
N THR A 155 4.17 -39.12 -24.13
CA THR A 155 3.03 -39.24 -25.04
C THR A 155 1.97 -38.22 -24.69
N TYR A 156 1.27 -37.69 -25.71
CA TYR A 156 0.04 -36.92 -25.50
C TYR A 156 -1.10 -37.81 -24.98
N GLN A 157 -2.24 -37.21 -24.63
CA GLN A 157 -3.44 -37.96 -24.22
C GLN A 157 -3.93 -38.95 -25.29
N ASP A 158 -3.59 -38.70 -26.56
CA ASP A 158 -3.92 -39.54 -27.71
C ASP A 158 -2.88 -40.65 -27.99
N ASN A 159 -1.96 -40.91 -27.05
CA ASN A 159 -0.84 -41.86 -27.18
C ASN A 159 0.13 -41.57 -28.34
N SER A 160 0.02 -40.41 -29.00
CA SER A 160 1.02 -39.95 -29.95
C SER A 160 2.27 -39.48 -29.20
N PRO A 161 3.48 -39.84 -29.68
CA PRO A 161 4.71 -39.37 -29.07
C PRO A 161 4.80 -37.84 -29.17
N VAL A 162 5.25 -37.19 -28.09
CA VAL A 162 5.49 -35.75 -28.06
C VAL A 162 6.69 -35.45 -28.96
N ASP A 163 6.42 -34.81 -30.10
CA ASP A 163 7.46 -34.42 -31.04
C ASP A 163 8.13 -33.14 -30.55
N PHE A 164 9.42 -33.25 -30.23
CA PHE A 164 10.20 -32.10 -29.79
C PHE A 164 10.92 -31.53 -30.99
N MET A 165 10.92 -30.20 -31.11
CA MET A 165 11.69 -29.49 -32.14
C MET A 165 13.21 -29.73 -32.04
N VAL A 166 13.66 -30.40 -30.97
CA VAL A 166 15.04 -30.83 -30.74
C VAL A 166 15.05 -32.32 -30.45
N ASP A 167 15.72 -33.09 -31.31
CA ASP A 167 15.97 -34.51 -31.08
C ASP A 167 16.92 -34.71 -29.88
N PHE A 168 16.36 -35.06 -28.72
CA PHE A 168 17.14 -35.29 -27.50
C PHE A 168 18.16 -36.42 -27.67
N ALA A 169 17.87 -37.42 -28.50
CA ALA A 169 18.80 -38.51 -28.81
C ALA A 169 20.04 -38.01 -29.57
N LEU A 170 19.85 -37.12 -30.56
CA LEU A 170 20.96 -36.50 -31.29
C LEU A 170 21.73 -35.52 -30.40
N LYS A 171 21.03 -34.72 -29.60
CA LYS A 171 21.65 -33.79 -28.65
C LYS A 171 22.49 -34.51 -27.60
N LYS A 172 22.00 -35.63 -27.06
CA LYS A 172 22.73 -36.46 -26.10
C LYS A 172 23.99 -37.06 -26.73
N LYS A 173 23.90 -37.59 -27.95
CA LYS A 173 25.09 -38.08 -28.68
C LYS A 173 26.11 -36.98 -28.92
N LEU A 174 25.68 -35.79 -29.35
CA LEU A 174 26.55 -34.65 -29.59
C LEU A 174 27.20 -34.14 -28.29
N GLU A 175 26.47 -34.19 -27.17
CA GLU A 175 27.01 -33.85 -25.84
C GLU A 175 27.98 -34.91 -25.31
N GLU A 176 27.72 -36.19 -25.55
CA GLU A 176 28.67 -37.27 -25.28
C GLU A 176 29.94 -37.11 -26.14
N GLU A 177 29.81 -36.89 -27.45
CA GLU A 177 30.93 -36.60 -28.34
C GLU A 177 31.70 -35.35 -27.93
N LYS A 178 31.01 -34.29 -27.47
CA LYS A 178 31.66 -33.12 -26.89
C LYS A 178 32.39 -33.44 -25.60
N LYS A 179 31.81 -34.22 -24.68
CA LYS A 179 32.50 -34.65 -23.45
C LYS A 179 33.71 -35.52 -23.75
N TYR A 180 33.64 -36.39 -24.76
CA TYR A 180 34.78 -37.18 -25.21
C TYR A 180 35.82 -36.30 -25.92
N GLY A 181 35.40 -35.34 -26.76
CA GLY A 181 36.30 -34.43 -27.48
C GLY A 181 36.89 -33.29 -26.65
N GLU A 182 36.23 -32.88 -25.57
CA GLU A 182 36.69 -31.88 -24.59
C GLU A 182 37.68 -32.51 -23.59
N LYS A 183 37.61 -33.83 -23.36
CA LYS A 183 38.67 -34.56 -22.65
C LYS A 183 39.98 -34.65 -23.46
N GLU A 184 39.92 -34.54 -24.79
CA GLU A 184 41.10 -34.53 -25.66
C GLU A 184 41.62 -33.13 -26.01
N LYS A 185 40.89 -32.06 -25.66
CA LYS A 185 41.29 -30.67 -25.95
C LYS A 185 41.31 -29.85 -24.67
N GLU A 186 42.51 -29.56 -24.20
CA GLU A 186 42.76 -28.60 -23.13
C GLU A 186 42.01 -27.27 -23.36
N PRO A 187 41.62 -26.54 -22.28
CA PRO A 187 40.72 -25.41 -22.36
C PRO A 187 41.35 -24.22 -23.08
N SER A 188 41.15 -24.15 -24.40
CA SER A 188 41.44 -22.95 -25.19
C SER A 188 40.36 -21.90 -24.91
N THR A 189 40.64 -21.02 -23.97
CA THR A 189 39.88 -19.80 -23.71
C THR A 189 39.93 -18.88 -24.92
N SER A 190 38.88 -18.86 -25.75
CA SER A 190 38.41 -17.64 -26.43
C SER A 190 37.27 -17.94 -27.41
N ASN A 191 36.33 -17.01 -27.45
CA ASN A 191 35.29 -16.84 -28.48
C ASN A 191 33.95 -17.54 -28.23
N LEU A 192 33.33 -17.25 -27.09
CA LEU A 192 31.88 -17.18 -27.02
C LEU A 192 31.42 -15.92 -27.77
N LYS A 193 31.02 -16.07 -29.04
CA LYS A 193 30.25 -15.04 -29.75
C LYS A 193 28.90 -14.90 -29.06
N ARG A 194 28.76 -13.89 -28.19
CA ARG A 194 27.46 -13.45 -27.66
C ARG A 194 26.68 -12.86 -28.84
N LYS A 195 25.60 -13.52 -29.26
CA LYS A 195 24.60 -12.90 -30.13
C LYS A 195 23.87 -11.85 -29.30
N HIS A 196 23.87 -10.61 -29.77
CA HIS A 196 23.24 -9.49 -29.10
C HIS A 196 21.78 -9.45 -29.58
N ASP A 197 20.88 -10.16 -28.89
CA ASP A 197 19.44 -10.23 -29.22
C ASP A 197 18.71 -8.97 -28.73
N ALA A 198 19.15 -7.79 -29.17
CA ALA A 198 18.57 -6.50 -28.80
C ALA A 198 18.06 -5.76 -30.05
N GLU A 199 17.24 -6.44 -30.85
CA GLU A 199 16.51 -5.81 -31.96
C GLU A 199 15.39 -4.95 -31.36
N HIS A 200 15.67 -3.66 -31.13
CA HIS A 200 14.68 -2.66 -30.71
C HIS A 200 13.96 -2.00 -31.89
N TYR A 201 14.20 -2.50 -33.10
CA TYR A 201 13.70 -1.94 -34.33
C TYR A 201 12.77 -2.95 -34.98
N ASP A 202 11.48 -2.82 -34.67
CA ASP A 202 10.43 -3.52 -35.37
C ASP A 202 9.94 -2.62 -36.51
N PRO A 203 10.28 -2.93 -37.78
CA PRO A 203 9.91 -2.10 -38.93
C PRO A 203 8.39 -2.01 -39.16
N ASP A 204 7.65 -2.96 -38.62
CA ASP A 204 6.20 -3.09 -38.73
C ASP A 204 5.49 -2.69 -37.42
N GLU A 205 6.20 -2.03 -36.49
CA GLU A 205 5.60 -1.56 -35.24
C GLU A 205 4.52 -0.51 -35.51
N GLU A 206 3.31 -0.75 -34.98
CA GLU A 206 2.23 0.23 -35.03
C GLU A 206 2.65 1.54 -34.35
N GLN A 207 2.24 2.66 -34.93
CA GLN A 207 2.58 3.97 -34.41
C GLN A 207 2.05 4.13 -32.97
N ARG A 208 2.98 4.15 -32.01
CA ARG A 208 2.63 4.40 -30.60
C ARG A 208 1.98 5.78 -30.46
N VAL A 209 0.85 5.83 -29.76
CA VAL A 209 0.13 7.08 -29.43
C VAL A 209 0.99 7.98 -28.53
N TYR A 210 1.76 7.38 -27.63
CA TYR A 210 2.65 8.07 -26.71
C TYR A 210 4.07 7.48 -26.80
N GLY A 211 5.07 8.35 -26.88
CA GLY A 211 6.50 7.99 -26.90
C GLY A 211 7.13 8.03 -28.29
N VAL A 212 8.42 7.70 -28.35
CA VAL A 212 9.19 7.66 -29.59
C VAL A 212 8.78 6.44 -30.39
N SER A 213 8.25 6.66 -31.59
CA SER A 213 7.96 5.61 -32.57
C SER A 213 8.83 5.80 -33.80
N HIS A 214 9.21 4.69 -34.43
CA HIS A 214 10.00 4.70 -35.65
C HIS A 214 9.05 4.78 -36.86
N ARG A 215 9.22 5.78 -37.72
CA ARG A 215 8.47 5.90 -38.99
C ARG A 215 9.42 5.77 -40.17
N LYS A 216 9.13 4.85 -41.08
CA LYS A 216 9.83 4.78 -42.38
C LYS A 216 9.24 5.84 -43.32
N PHE A 217 10.11 6.65 -43.90
CA PHE A 217 9.72 7.58 -44.96
C PHE A 217 9.82 6.90 -46.32
N SER A 218 8.94 7.30 -47.22
CA SER A 218 9.01 6.95 -48.64
C SER A 218 10.26 7.55 -49.29
N ALA A 219 10.74 6.89 -50.36
CA ALA A 219 11.90 7.35 -51.11
C ALA A 219 11.58 8.52 -52.03
N ASP A 220 10.32 8.67 -52.46
CA ASP A 220 9.91 9.79 -53.31
C ASP A 220 9.75 11.07 -52.47
N GLU A 221 10.30 12.17 -52.95
CA GLU A 221 10.40 13.40 -52.16
C GLU A 221 9.02 14.03 -51.87
N GLU A 222 8.08 13.96 -52.82
CA GLU A 222 6.72 14.50 -52.61
C GLU A 222 5.93 13.73 -51.55
N THR A 223 5.99 12.39 -51.59
CA THR A 223 5.31 11.53 -50.62
C THR A 223 5.97 11.62 -49.26
N ARG A 224 7.30 11.73 -49.22
CA ARG A 224 8.08 11.99 -48.01
C ARG A 224 7.70 13.31 -47.35
N GLN A 225 7.56 14.40 -48.12
CA GLN A 225 7.14 15.70 -47.58
C GLN A 225 5.73 15.66 -46.99
N ARG A 226 4.78 14.98 -47.64
CA ARG A 226 3.43 14.78 -47.08
C ARG A 226 3.46 13.99 -45.78
N GLN A 227 4.23 12.90 -45.72
CA GLN A 227 4.41 12.09 -44.50
C GLN A 227 5.05 12.90 -43.37
N LEU A 228 6.00 13.79 -43.70
CA LEU A 228 6.64 14.67 -42.73
C LEU A 228 5.66 15.73 -42.19
N GLN A 229 4.85 16.35 -43.06
CA GLN A 229 3.81 17.29 -42.64
C GLN A 229 2.79 16.62 -41.73
N GLU A 230 2.33 15.42 -42.09
CA GLU A 230 1.43 14.63 -41.26
C GLU A 230 2.04 14.34 -39.88
N LEU A 231 3.32 13.98 -39.82
CA LEU A 231 4.03 13.75 -38.55
C LEU A 231 4.09 15.01 -37.69
N LEU A 232 4.37 16.17 -38.31
CA LEU A 232 4.38 17.47 -37.61
C LEU A 232 2.98 17.82 -37.08
N ASP A 233 1.93 17.56 -37.84
CA ASP A 233 0.56 17.83 -37.41
C ASP A 233 0.13 16.89 -36.27
N MET A 234 0.54 15.63 -36.31
CA MET A 234 0.34 14.69 -35.19
C MET A 234 1.09 15.14 -33.94
N THR A 235 2.32 15.63 -34.09
CA THR A 235 3.10 16.18 -32.98
C THR A 235 2.41 17.39 -32.34
N LYS A 236 1.94 18.35 -33.17
CA LYS A 236 1.18 19.51 -32.69
C LYS A 236 -0.10 19.11 -31.95
N LYS A 237 -0.81 18.08 -32.43
CA LYS A 237 -2.00 17.54 -31.77
C LYS A 237 -1.66 16.97 -30.39
N THR A 238 -0.61 16.16 -30.30
CA THR A 238 -0.14 15.57 -29.02
C THR A 238 0.34 16.64 -28.04
N ASP A 239 1.03 17.67 -28.53
CA ASP A 239 1.45 18.79 -27.69
C ASP A 239 0.25 19.59 -27.18
N ALA A 240 -0.77 19.79 -28.03
CA ALA A 240 -2.01 20.45 -27.63
C ALA A 240 -2.79 19.65 -26.58
N THR A 241 -2.86 18.31 -26.69
CA THR A 241 -3.50 17.48 -25.67
C THR A 241 -2.71 17.49 -24.38
N ARG A 242 -1.38 17.34 -24.43
CA ARG A 242 -0.50 17.42 -23.27
C ARG A 242 -0.64 18.76 -22.54
N ARG A 243 -0.68 19.88 -23.26
CA ARG A 243 -0.90 21.21 -22.67
C ARG A 243 -2.25 21.28 -21.94
N LYS A 244 -3.32 20.77 -22.55
CA LYS A 244 -4.65 20.70 -21.91
C LYS A 244 -4.63 19.86 -20.64
N GLU A 245 -3.98 18.69 -20.67
CA GLU A 245 -3.85 17.82 -19.51
C GLU A 245 -3.07 18.48 -18.37
N VAL A 246 -1.97 19.18 -18.69
CA VAL A 246 -1.18 19.96 -17.72
C VAL A 246 -2.03 21.09 -17.12
N GLU A 247 -2.77 21.84 -17.93
CA GLU A 247 -3.68 22.89 -17.45
C GLU A 247 -4.79 22.34 -16.57
N GLU A 248 -5.40 21.20 -16.93
CA GLU A 248 -6.42 20.54 -16.13
C GLU A 248 -5.87 20.02 -14.80
N ALA A 249 -4.68 19.43 -14.82
CA ALA A 249 -3.99 19.00 -13.61
C ALA A 249 -3.71 20.19 -12.69
N ARG A 250 -3.23 21.31 -13.24
CA ARG A 250 -3.00 22.56 -12.49
C ARG A 250 -4.29 23.12 -11.90
N LYS A 251 -5.38 23.18 -12.67
CA LYS A 251 -6.71 23.61 -12.17
C LYS A 251 -7.21 22.70 -11.04
N LYS A 252 -7.04 21.38 -11.16
CA LYS A 252 -7.41 20.41 -10.10
C LYS A 252 -6.57 20.62 -8.84
N GLN A 253 -5.27 20.92 -8.97
CA GLN A 253 -4.40 21.22 -7.83
C GLN A 253 -4.81 22.54 -7.15
N LEU A 254 -5.07 23.59 -7.91
CA LEU A 254 -5.56 24.87 -7.38
C LEU A 254 -6.89 24.69 -6.64
N ALA A 255 -7.85 23.95 -7.22
CA ALA A 255 -9.13 23.69 -6.57
C ALA A 255 -8.99 22.88 -5.26
N LYS A 256 -8.06 21.92 -5.21
CA LYS A 256 -7.72 21.20 -3.96
C LYS A 256 -7.10 22.14 -2.94
N HIS A 257 -6.20 23.00 -3.37
CA HIS A 257 -5.54 24.00 -2.53
C HIS A 257 -6.53 25.01 -1.94
N GLU A 258 -7.45 25.54 -2.75
CA GLU A 258 -8.52 26.42 -2.29
C GLU A 258 -9.44 25.75 -1.25
N LYS A 259 -9.80 24.48 -1.47
CA LYS A 259 -10.59 23.70 -0.50
C LYS A 259 -9.84 23.55 0.83
N LEU A 260 -8.53 23.29 0.78
CA LEU A 260 -7.68 23.24 1.97
C LEU A 260 -7.63 24.60 2.67
N ASN A 261 -7.44 25.70 1.93
CA ASN A 261 -7.42 27.04 2.52
C ASN A 261 -8.76 27.41 3.17
N LYS A 262 -9.90 27.04 2.57
CA LYS A 262 -11.22 27.21 3.20
C LYS A 262 -11.34 26.46 4.53
N LEU A 263 -10.84 25.23 4.59
CA LEU A 263 -10.82 24.44 5.83
C LEU A 263 -9.86 25.03 6.88
N ARG A 264 -8.71 25.54 6.45
CA ARG A 264 -7.73 26.20 7.35
C ARG A 264 -8.31 27.46 7.97
N ILE A 265 -8.92 28.33 7.16
CA ILE A 265 -9.61 29.54 7.64
C ILE A 265 -10.72 29.16 8.63
N LYS A 266 -11.52 28.13 8.33
CA LYS A 266 -12.56 27.64 9.24
C LYS A 266 -11.98 27.15 10.58
N ASN A 267 -10.78 26.60 10.57
CA ASN A 267 -10.08 26.11 11.75
C ASN A 267 -9.21 27.17 12.44
N GLY A 268 -9.22 28.43 11.98
CA GLY A 268 -8.41 29.51 12.55
C GLY A 268 -6.92 29.47 12.20
N LEU A 269 -6.53 28.72 11.17
CA LEU A 269 -5.15 28.68 10.66
C LEU A 269 -4.99 29.63 9.47
N GLU A 270 -3.78 30.19 9.33
CA GLU A 270 -3.40 30.99 8.17
C GLU A 270 -3.46 30.16 6.88
N PRO A 271 -4.01 30.73 5.77
CA PRO A 271 -4.04 30.05 4.48
C PRO A 271 -2.62 29.74 3.99
N LEU A 272 -2.48 28.60 3.30
CA LEU A 272 -1.22 28.27 2.64
C LEU A 272 -1.00 29.23 1.45
N PRO A 273 0.25 29.67 1.19
CA PRO A 273 0.58 30.44 0.00
C PRO A 273 0.26 29.60 -1.24
N LEU A 274 -0.21 30.26 -2.31
CA LEU A 274 -0.45 29.55 -3.56
C LEU A 274 0.84 28.88 -4.04
N PRO A 275 0.78 27.66 -4.58
CA PRO A 275 1.92 27.09 -5.27
C PRO A 275 2.29 28.07 -6.40
N GLU A 276 3.49 28.64 -6.29
CA GLU A 276 4.05 29.45 -7.37
C GLU A 276 4.01 28.61 -8.64
N PRO A 277 3.64 29.18 -9.80
CA PRO A 277 3.91 28.49 -11.04
C PRO A 277 5.40 28.13 -11.00
N GLU A 278 5.73 26.85 -11.15
CA GLU A 278 7.10 26.48 -11.52
C GLU A 278 7.40 27.36 -12.73
N ASN A 279 8.22 28.39 -12.52
CA ASN A 279 8.61 29.29 -13.59
C ASN A 279 9.11 28.36 -14.69
N GLU A 280 8.46 28.44 -15.85
CA GLU A 280 9.03 27.87 -17.07
C GLU A 280 10.45 28.38 -17.08
N VAL A 281 11.40 27.49 -16.80
CA VAL A 281 12.82 27.81 -16.87
C VAL A 281 12.96 28.39 -18.26
N ALA A 282 13.23 29.70 -18.33
CA ALA A 282 13.39 30.40 -19.60
C ALA A 282 14.33 29.53 -20.44
N PRO A 283 14.04 29.31 -21.74
CA PRO A 283 14.83 28.40 -22.55
C PRO A 283 16.30 28.75 -22.35
N GLU A 284 17.03 27.89 -21.65
CA GLU A 284 18.41 28.15 -21.29
C GLU A 284 19.16 28.37 -22.60
N GLU A 285 19.70 29.58 -22.80
CA GLU A 285 20.68 29.83 -23.85
C GLU A 285 21.84 28.86 -23.59
N LEU A 286 21.91 27.81 -24.39
CA LEU A 286 22.84 26.67 -24.27
C LEU A 286 24.34 27.04 -24.37
N GLU A 287 24.68 28.33 -24.43
CA GLU A 287 26.04 28.82 -24.62
C GLU A 287 26.83 29.01 -23.31
N ALA A 288 26.16 28.91 -22.16
CA ALA A 288 26.80 29.03 -20.85
C ALA A 288 26.50 27.80 -19.98
N ILE A 289 27.10 26.65 -20.31
CA ILE A 289 27.18 25.53 -19.37
C ILE A 289 28.21 25.95 -18.31
N PRO A 290 27.82 26.31 -17.07
CA PRO A 290 28.80 26.55 -16.02
C PRO A 290 29.60 25.26 -15.78
N LEU A 291 30.92 25.40 -15.53
CA LEU A 291 31.75 24.28 -15.10
C LEU A 291 31.05 23.54 -13.95
N PRO A 292 31.11 22.19 -13.91
CA PRO A 292 30.41 21.42 -12.90
C PRO A 292 30.83 21.91 -11.50
N GLU A 293 29.82 22.21 -10.68
CA GLU A 293 30.02 22.56 -9.28
C GLU A 293 30.88 21.48 -8.60
N PRO A 294 31.72 21.86 -7.61
CA PRO A 294 32.54 20.90 -6.88
C PRO A 294 31.67 19.76 -6.35
N VAL A 295 32.12 18.54 -6.66
CA VAL A 295 31.42 17.27 -6.46
C VAL A 295 30.72 17.25 -5.10
N GLU A 296 29.38 17.20 -5.11
CA GLU A 296 28.58 17.03 -3.89
C GLU A 296 29.18 15.92 -3.04
N SER A 297 29.33 16.17 -1.74
CA SER A 297 29.91 15.19 -0.84
C SER A 297 29.12 13.87 -0.97
N PRO A 298 29.77 12.70 -0.93
CA PRO A 298 29.06 11.42 -1.04
C PRO A 298 27.87 11.33 -0.07
N MET A 299 28.00 11.90 1.12
CA MET A 299 26.93 11.97 2.13
C MET A 299 25.70 12.76 1.67
N GLU A 300 25.86 13.86 0.93
CA GLU A 300 24.76 14.63 0.37
C GLU A 300 24.03 13.88 -0.74
N LYS A 301 24.77 13.20 -1.63
CA LYS A 301 24.21 12.35 -2.68
C LYS A 301 23.33 11.23 -2.10
N TYR A 302 23.78 10.57 -1.03
CA TYR A 302 23.00 9.53 -0.36
C TYR A 302 21.79 10.07 0.38
N SER A 303 21.88 11.27 0.96
CA SER A 303 20.75 11.91 1.62
C SER A 303 19.61 12.22 0.64
N LYS A 304 19.94 12.56 -0.61
CA LYS A 304 18.96 12.80 -1.69
C LYS A 304 18.33 11.49 -2.15
N MET A 305 19.12 10.42 -2.33
CA MET A 305 18.59 9.10 -2.68
C MET A 305 17.70 8.49 -1.58
N ALA A 306 18.01 8.73 -0.31
CA ALA A 306 17.19 8.30 0.81
C ALA A 306 15.82 9.00 0.85
N LYS A 307 15.69 10.18 0.24
CA LYS A 307 14.46 10.97 0.13
C LYS A 307 13.67 10.70 -1.16
N SER A 308 14.06 9.71 -1.97
CA SER A 308 13.30 9.32 -3.16
C SER A 308 11.88 8.89 -2.76
N ASN A 309 10.87 9.51 -3.38
CA ASN A 309 9.45 9.18 -3.17
C ASN A 309 9.05 7.82 -3.75
N ARG A 310 9.97 7.13 -4.45
CA ARG A 310 9.70 5.87 -5.13
C ARG A 310 9.96 4.68 -4.21
N GLU A 311 9.01 3.75 -4.14
CA GLU A 311 9.00 2.73 -3.07
C GLU A 311 10.16 1.74 -3.15
N TRP A 312 10.69 1.44 -4.34
CA TRP A 312 11.85 0.55 -4.52
C TRP A 312 13.21 1.25 -4.32
N ASP A 313 13.21 2.56 -4.12
CA ASP A 313 14.39 3.33 -3.68
C ASP A 313 14.44 3.49 -2.15
N ARG A 314 13.34 3.20 -1.43
CA ARG A 314 13.33 3.18 0.03
C ARG A 314 14.33 2.14 0.53
N GLY A 315 15.29 2.58 1.34
CA GLY A 315 16.33 1.72 1.92
C GLY A 315 17.63 1.62 1.10
N LYS A 316 17.63 2.00 -0.19
CA LYS A 316 18.86 2.01 -1.00
C LYS A 316 19.91 2.99 -0.49
N GLY A 317 19.48 4.13 0.06
CA GLY A 317 20.38 5.09 0.70
C GLY A 317 21.17 4.49 1.88
N GLN A 318 20.54 3.63 2.68
CA GLN A 318 21.18 2.94 3.81
C GLN A 318 22.11 1.81 3.35
N TYR A 319 21.70 1.07 2.31
CA TYR A 319 22.53 0.02 1.73
C TYR A 319 23.79 0.60 1.06
N MET A 320 23.66 1.71 0.34
CA MET A 320 24.80 2.37 -0.30
C MET A 320 25.74 3.04 0.71
N SER A 321 25.21 3.66 1.77
CA SER A 321 26.06 4.21 2.85
C SER A 321 26.82 3.11 3.59
N TRP A 322 26.20 1.94 3.80
CA TRP A 322 26.86 0.78 4.39
C TRP A 322 27.98 0.24 3.50
N ILE A 323 27.74 0.07 2.19
CA ILE A 323 28.79 -0.35 1.24
C ILE A 323 29.96 0.62 1.26
N GLN A 324 29.68 1.92 1.28
CA GLN A 324 30.73 2.93 1.28
C GLN A 324 31.53 2.92 2.58
N SER A 325 30.87 2.79 3.73
CA SER A 325 31.55 2.59 5.02
C SER A 325 32.43 1.34 5.01
N GLN A 326 31.98 0.24 4.38
CA GLN A 326 32.77 -0.97 4.18
C GLN A 326 33.92 -0.83 3.16
N ARG A 327 33.91 0.20 2.32
CA ARG A 327 35.01 0.52 1.39
C ARG A 327 36.02 1.49 2.02
N GLU A 328 35.54 2.38 2.87
CA GLU A 328 36.36 3.35 3.60
C GLU A 328 37.07 2.73 4.82
N ALA A 329 36.47 1.70 5.44
CA ALA A 329 37.08 0.95 6.53
C ALA A 329 38.05 -0.17 6.08
N ARG A 330 38.20 -0.39 4.77
CA ARG A 330 39.21 -1.32 4.23
C ARG A 330 40.58 -0.67 4.25
N ASP A 331 41.63 -1.47 4.50
CA ASP A 331 43.02 -1.02 4.40
C ASP A 331 43.27 -0.33 3.06
N ASP A 332 44.07 0.75 3.07
CA ASP A 332 44.32 1.58 1.89
C ASP A 332 44.88 0.77 0.70
N ASP A 333 45.57 -0.34 0.97
CA ASP A 333 46.10 -1.28 -0.01
C ASP A 333 45.00 -2.07 -0.78
N PHE A 334 43.79 -2.16 -0.23
CA PHE A 334 42.65 -2.86 -0.84
C PHE A 334 41.53 -1.90 -1.26
N LYS A 335 41.73 -0.59 -1.10
CA LYS A 335 40.80 0.43 -1.58
C LYS A 335 40.90 0.52 -3.10
N PRO A 336 39.77 0.62 -3.84
CA PRO A 336 39.84 0.85 -5.27
C PRO A 336 40.64 2.14 -5.56
N PRO A 337 41.51 2.16 -6.59
CA PRO A 337 42.31 3.33 -6.92
C PRO A 337 41.43 4.58 -7.05
N GLU A 338 41.96 5.73 -6.62
CA GLU A 338 41.18 6.98 -6.60
C GLU A 338 40.68 7.40 -7.98
N SER A 339 41.32 6.92 -9.04
CA SER A 339 40.89 7.10 -10.43
C SER A 339 39.52 6.49 -10.77
N TYR A 340 39.00 5.57 -9.94
CA TYR A 340 37.68 4.96 -10.14
C TYR A 340 36.55 5.68 -9.38
N LYS A 341 36.84 6.77 -8.68
CA LYS A 341 35.85 7.57 -7.95
C LYS A 341 35.15 8.64 -8.81
N TYR A 342 35.39 8.64 -10.12
CA TYR A 342 34.82 9.59 -11.09
C TYR A 342 33.53 9.08 -11.72
#